data_AF-K0RDD9-F1
#
_entry.id   AF-K0RDD9-F1
#
_cell.length_a   1.000
_cell.length_b   1.000
_cell.length_c   1.000
_cell.angle_alpha   90.00
_cell.angle_beta   90.00
_cell.angle_gamma   90.00
#
_symmetry.space_group_name_H-M   'P 1'
#
loop_
_entity.id
_entity.type
_entity.pdbx_description
1 polymer ?
#
loop_
_entity_poly.entity_id
_entity_poly.type
_entity_poly.pdbx_seq_one_letter_code
_entity_poly.pdbx_strand_id
1 'polypeptide(L)'
;MQKEVKLYTEAAELGSIQALFSLGNVYRLGEGVQKDMAKAVELYEKAAMHGHVESRFNLGCNEGKKGNYGRAVRHLLISAKMGYKDSLEAIKRMFMDGLATKEQYAGALKGYQDAVEETKSHDRDEARGLETRKQELIRSE
;
A
#
# COMPACT_ATOMS: atom_id res chain seq x y z
N MET A 1 5.36 -20.58 15.20
CA MET A 1 5.47 -20.75 13.74
C MET A 1 4.10 -21.08 13.12
N GLN A 2 3.71 -22.34 12.85
CA GLN A 2 2.43 -22.63 12.15
C GLN A 2 1.17 -22.12 12.88
N LYS A 3 1.16 -22.15 14.22
CA LYS A 3 0.06 -21.60 15.03
C LYS A 3 -0.09 -20.07 14.86
N GLU A 4 1.02 -19.34 14.71
CA GLU A 4 1.00 -17.89 14.51
C GLU A 4 0.54 -17.54 13.09
N VAL A 5 0.99 -18.30 12.08
CA VAL A 5 0.49 -18.15 10.71
C VAL A 5 -1.02 -18.36 10.66
N LYS A 6 -1.53 -19.38 11.37
CA LYS A 6 -2.97 -19.64 11.46
C LYS A 6 -3.72 -18.47 12.11
N LEU A 7 -3.24 -17.96 13.24
CA LEU A 7 -3.83 -16.81 13.94
C LEU A 7 -3.82 -15.53 13.08
N TYR A 8 -2.72 -15.24 12.38
CA TYR A 8 -2.67 -14.10 11.46
C TYR A 8 -3.59 -14.30 10.26
N THR A 9 -3.76 -15.52 9.77
CA THR A 9 -4.69 -15.82 8.67
C THR A 9 -6.13 -15.56 9.10
N GLU A 10 -6.55 -16.12 10.24
CA GLU A 10 -7.89 -15.91 10.80
C GLU A 10 -8.16 -14.41 11.07
N ALA A 11 -7.19 -13.70 11.68
CA ALA A 11 -7.34 -12.27 11.93
C ALA A 11 -7.36 -11.44 10.63
N ALA A 12 -6.60 -11.83 9.60
CA ALA A 12 -6.60 -11.17 8.29
C ALA A 12 -7.94 -11.38 7.56
N GLU A 13 -8.54 -12.57 7.66
CA GLU A 13 -9.88 -12.86 7.13
C GLU A 13 -10.97 -12.02 7.82
N LEU A 14 -10.77 -11.69 9.11
CA LEU A 14 -11.62 -10.77 9.85
C LEU A 14 -11.31 -9.28 9.57
N GLY A 15 -10.43 -8.97 8.62
CA GLY A 15 -10.11 -7.60 8.20
C GLY A 15 -9.03 -6.90 9.03
N SER A 16 -8.29 -7.63 9.87
CA SER A 16 -7.18 -7.02 10.63
C SER A 16 -6.03 -6.62 9.70
N ILE A 17 -5.85 -5.30 9.56
CA ILE A 17 -4.80 -4.68 8.77
C ILE A 17 -3.41 -5.11 9.26
N GLN A 18 -3.23 -5.15 10.59
CA GLN A 18 -1.97 -5.60 11.20
C GLN A 18 -1.70 -7.07 10.89
N ALA A 19 -2.74 -7.91 10.90
CA ALA A 19 -2.60 -9.33 10.59
C ALA A 19 -2.23 -9.54 9.11
N LEU A 20 -2.83 -8.78 8.18
CA LEU A 20 -2.42 -8.77 6.77
C LEU A 20 -0.93 -8.44 6.61
N PHE A 21 -0.44 -7.40 7.30
CA PHE A 21 0.98 -7.04 7.27
C PHE A 21 1.88 -8.14 7.87
N SER A 22 1.53 -8.66 9.04
CA SER A 22 2.28 -9.73 9.70
C SER A 22 2.32 -10.99 8.86
N LEU A 23 1.21 -11.38 8.24
CA LEU A 23 1.15 -12.51 7.32
C LEU A 23 2.00 -12.27 6.07
N GLY A 24 2.03 -11.03 5.56
CA GLY A 24 2.94 -10.63 4.49
C GLY A 24 4.41 -10.81 4.86
N ASN A 25 4.80 -10.46 6.10
CA ASN A 25 6.16 -10.70 6.61
C ASN A 25 6.49 -12.18 6.71
N VAL A 26 5.54 -12.99 7.19
CA VAL A 26 5.65 -14.45 7.27
C VAL A 26 5.98 -15.05 5.89
N TYR A 27 5.24 -14.69 4.84
CA TYR A 27 5.52 -15.18 3.48
C TYR A 27 6.80 -14.60 2.88
N ARG A 28 7.13 -13.33 3.17
CA ARG A 28 8.37 -12.68 2.72
C ARG A 28 9.62 -13.37 3.28
N LEU A 29 9.56 -13.78 4.55
CA LEU A 29 10.68 -14.40 5.27
C LEU A 29 10.68 -15.93 5.15
N GLY A 30 9.52 -16.55 4.90
CA GLY A 30 9.37 -18.01 4.94
C GLY A 30 9.30 -18.55 6.38
N GLU A 31 8.76 -17.77 7.32
CA GLU A 31 8.70 -18.16 8.73
C GLU A 31 7.52 -19.10 8.99
N GLY A 32 7.81 -20.40 9.02
CA GLY A 32 6.79 -21.43 9.27
C GLY A 32 5.90 -21.75 8.07
N VAL A 33 6.17 -21.12 6.91
CA VAL A 33 5.60 -21.41 5.59
C VAL A 33 6.69 -21.35 4.53
N GLN A 34 6.43 -21.89 3.35
CA GLN A 34 7.31 -21.67 2.21
C GLN A 34 7.38 -20.17 1.89
N LYS A 35 8.59 -19.65 1.68
CA LYS A 35 8.80 -18.28 1.26
C LYS A 35 8.10 -18.01 -0.07
N ASP A 36 7.26 -16.98 -0.09
CA ASP A 36 6.49 -16.57 -1.25
C ASP A 36 6.40 -15.04 -1.29
N MET A 37 7.23 -14.43 -2.15
CA MET A 37 7.25 -12.98 -2.31
C MET A 37 6.01 -12.46 -3.04
N ALA A 38 5.35 -13.25 -3.89
CA ALA A 38 4.15 -12.81 -4.60
C ALA A 38 2.99 -12.69 -3.61
N LYS A 39 2.79 -13.72 -2.79
CA LYS A 39 1.77 -13.70 -1.73
C LYS A 39 2.04 -12.62 -0.67
N ALA A 40 3.30 -12.36 -0.33
CA ALA A 40 3.66 -11.25 0.54
C ALA A 40 3.23 -9.89 -0.05
N VAL A 41 3.46 -9.68 -1.35
CA VAL A 41 3.07 -8.45 -2.05
C VAL A 41 1.55 -8.28 -2.04
N GLU A 42 0.76 -9.31 -2.35
CA GLU A 42 -0.70 -9.24 -2.31
C GLU A 42 -1.23 -8.84 -0.93
N LEU A 43 -0.64 -9.40 0.14
CA LEU A 43 -1.01 -9.08 1.51
C LEU A 43 -0.62 -7.64 1.88
N TYR A 44 0.55 -7.18 1.45
CA TYR A 44 0.96 -5.79 1.62
C TYR A 44 0.08 -4.83 0.82
N GLU A 45 -0.35 -5.18 -0.39
CA GLU A 45 -1.27 -4.36 -1.19
C GLU A 45 -2.60 -4.20 -0.47
N LYS A 46 -3.21 -5.28 0.01
CA LYS A 46 -4.44 -5.23 0.82
C LYS A 46 -4.28 -4.36 2.06
N ALA A 47 -3.22 -4.57 2.84
CA ALA A 47 -2.96 -3.74 4.03
C ALA A 47 -2.73 -2.27 3.66
N ALA A 48 -2.01 -1.99 2.58
CA ALA A 48 -1.73 -0.63 2.11
C ALA A 48 -2.96 0.09 1.53
N MET A 49 -3.96 -0.64 1.00
CA MET A 49 -5.25 -0.07 0.60
C MET A 49 -6.01 0.46 1.82
N HIS A 50 -5.89 -0.20 2.96
CA HIS A 50 -6.46 0.26 4.23
C HIS A 50 -5.54 1.21 5.02
N GLY A 51 -4.52 1.78 4.37
CA GLY A 51 -3.65 2.77 4.98
C GLY A 51 -2.54 2.21 5.89
N HIS A 52 -2.15 0.94 5.75
CA HIS A 52 -0.99 0.44 6.48
C HIS A 52 0.32 1.00 5.91
N VAL A 53 0.98 1.85 6.69
CA VAL A 53 2.11 2.64 6.22
C VAL A 53 3.36 1.82 5.92
N GLU A 54 3.66 0.82 6.75
CA GLU A 54 4.81 -0.07 6.57
C GLU A 54 4.61 -1.02 5.39
N SER A 55 3.35 -1.42 5.12
CA SER A 55 3.04 -2.21 3.92
C SER A 55 3.32 -1.40 2.67
N ARG A 56 2.94 -0.11 2.65
CA ARG A 56 3.23 0.80 1.54
C ARG A 56 4.74 0.95 1.35
N PHE A 57 5.51 1.09 2.43
CA PHE A 57 6.98 1.14 2.37
C PHE A 57 7.58 -0.15 1.79
N ASN A 58 7.11 -1.32 2.25
CA ASN A 58 7.59 -2.62 1.77
C ASN A 58 7.30 -2.84 0.29
N LEU A 59 6.16 -2.39 -0.22
CA LEU A 59 5.86 -2.39 -1.65
C LEU A 59 6.85 -1.53 -2.42
N GLY A 60 7.16 -0.33 -1.91
CA GLY A 60 8.17 0.55 -2.51
C GLY A 60 9.55 -0.10 -2.58
N CYS A 61 10.00 -0.72 -1.50
CA CYS A 61 11.25 -1.47 -1.47
C CYS A 61 11.26 -2.64 -2.45
N ASN A 62 10.15 -3.38 -2.55
CA ASN A 62 10.03 -4.52 -3.47
C ASN A 62 10.08 -4.08 -4.94
N GLU A 63 9.38 -3.01 -5.30
CA GLU A 63 9.43 -2.44 -6.64
C GLU A 63 10.85 -1.93 -6.97
N GLY A 64 11.53 -1.31 -6.00
CA GLY A 64 12.91 -0.85 -6.17
C GLY A 64 13.88 -2.01 -6.46
N LYS A 65 13.73 -3.13 -5.74
CA LYS A 65 14.51 -4.36 -5.98
C LYS A 65 14.25 -4.97 -7.37
N LYS A 66 13.04 -4.79 -7.91
CA LYS A 66 12.67 -5.21 -9.26
C LYS A 66 13.17 -4.24 -10.36
N GLY A 67 13.80 -3.12 -9.99
CA GLY A 67 14.21 -2.06 -10.92
C GLY A 67 13.08 -1.10 -11.33
N ASN A 68 11.89 -1.23 -10.73
CA ASN A 68 10.72 -0.41 -11.04
C ASN A 68 10.76 0.91 -10.25
N TYR A 69 11.81 1.70 -10.44
CA TYR A 69 12.11 2.86 -9.58
C TYR A 69 11.00 3.91 -9.54
N GLY A 70 10.29 4.15 -10.65
CA GLY A 70 9.12 5.05 -10.66
C GLY A 70 7.94 4.55 -9.82
N ARG A 71 7.69 3.23 -9.79
CA ARG A 71 6.67 2.64 -8.88
C ARG A 71 7.16 2.66 -7.44
N ALA A 72 8.43 2.34 -7.21
CA ALA A 72 9.04 2.36 -5.90
C ALA A 72 8.91 3.73 -5.24
N VAL A 73 9.32 4.80 -5.92
CA VAL A 73 9.23 6.18 -5.42
C VAL A 73 7.77 6.56 -5.13
N ARG A 74 6.80 6.17 -5.97
CA ARG A 74 5.37 6.42 -5.68
C ARG A 74 4.91 5.78 -4.38
N HIS A 75 5.21 4.50 -4.15
CA HIS A 75 4.85 3.83 -2.90
C HIS A 75 5.53 4.48 -1.68
N LEU A 76 6.80 4.83 -1.79
CA LEU A 76 7.55 5.50 -0.72
C LEU A 76 7.01 6.91 -0.43
N LEU A 77 6.66 7.70 -1.45
CA LEU A 77 6.07 9.04 -1.26
C LEU A 77 4.74 8.98 -0.51
N ILE A 78 3.91 7.98 -0.83
CA ILE A 78 2.64 7.76 -0.13
C ILE A 78 2.90 7.43 1.34
N SER A 79 3.82 6.48 1.60
CA SER A 79 4.22 6.10 2.95
C SER A 79 4.80 7.28 3.75
N ALA A 80 5.61 8.12 3.10
CA ALA A 80 6.17 9.33 3.69
C ALA A 80 5.08 10.35 4.08
N LYS A 81 4.07 10.57 3.22
CA LYS A 81 2.94 11.47 3.57
C LYS A 81 2.12 10.96 4.76
N MET A 82 2.09 9.65 4.96
CA MET A 82 1.46 9.02 6.11
C MET A 82 2.33 9.08 7.39
N GLY A 83 3.51 9.71 7.33
CA GLY A 83 4.37 9.98 8.49
C GLY A 83 5.54 9.02 8.67
N TYR A 84 5.75 8.06 7.76
CA TYR A 84 6.86 7.11 7.89
C TYR A 84 8.16 7.71 7.41
N LYS A 85 9.04 8.03 8.36
CA LYS A 85 10.29 8.78 8.12
C LYS A 85 11.27 8.01 7.23
N ASP A 86 11.33 6.70 7.37
CA ASP A 86 12.26 5.83 6.62
C ASP A 86 11.97 5.86 5.12
N SER A 87 10.74 6.18 4.72
CA SER A 87 10.37 6.34 3.32
C SER A 87 11.10 7.50 2.64
N LEU A 88 11.28 8.62 3.34
CA LEU A 88 12.03 9.76 2.80
C LEU A 88 13.51 9.43 2.65
N GLU A 89 14.09 8.73 3.62
CA GLU A 89 15.49 8.32 3.55
C GLU A 89 15.71 7.30 2.43
N ALA A 90 14.77 6.38 2.22
CA ALA A 90 14.81 5.45 1.10
C ALA A 90 14.78 6.16 -0.26
N ILE A 91 13.90 7.17 -0.42
CA ILE A 91 13.84 8.00 -1.64
C ILE A 91 15.17 8.74 -1.85
N LYS A 92 15.71 9.36 -0.79
CA LYS A 92 16.99 10.07 -0.83
C LYS A 92 18.13 9.15 -1.26
N ARG A 93 18.21 7.95 -0.70
CA ARG A 93 19.21 6.94 -1.09
C ARG A 93 19.07 6.53 -2.55
N MET A 94 17.85 6.25 -3.02
CA MET A 94 17.61 5.92 -4.44
C MET A 94 18.09 7.01 -5.40
N PHE A 95 18.01 8.28 -4.98
CA PHE A 95 18.51 9.41 -5.76
C PHE A 95 20.05 9.51 -5.69
N MET A 96 20.64 9.39 -4.51
CA MET A 96 22.10 9.44 -4.33
C MET A 96 22.81 8.31 -5.09
N ASP A 97 22.20 7.12 -5.12
CA ASP A 97 22.73 5.96 -5.83
C ASP A 97 22.50 6.02 -7.36
N GLY A 98 21.86 7.08 -7.86
CA GLY A 98 21.55 7.24 -9.30
C GLY A 98 20.50 6.26 -9.84
N LEU A 99 19.82 5.53 -8.96
CA LEU A 99 18.80 4.54 -9.32
C LEU A 99 17.50 5.20 -9.81
N ALA A 100 17.23 6.43 -9.36
CA ALA A 100 16.08 7.22 -9.81
C ALA A 100 16.55 8.54 -10.42
N THR A 101 16.13 8.80 -11.67
CA THR A 101 16.37 10.06 -12.39
C THR A 101 15.49 11.19 -11.87
N LYS A 102 15.89 12.44 -12.16
CA LYS A 102 15.08 13.63 -11.87
C LYS A 102 13.71 13.57 -12.57
N GLU A 103 13.63 13.06 -13.80
CA GLU A 103 12.33 12.88 -14.48
C GLU A 103 11.46 11.83 -13.78
N GLN A 104 12.02 10.70 -13.35
CA GLN A 104 11.25 9.67 -12.64
C GLN A 104 10.70 10.19 -11.31
N TYR A 105 11.43 11.07 -10.62
CA TYR A 105 10.96 11.74 -9.42
C TYR A 105 9.84 12.74 -9.70
N ALA A 106 10.01 13.60 -10.72
CA ALA A 106 8.98 14.55 -11.13
C ALA A 106 7.69 13.84 -11.58
N GLY A 107 7.82 12.74 -12.33
CA GLY A 107 6.71 11.90 -12.75
C GLY A 107 6.03 11.17 -11.58
N ALA A 108 6.80 10.69 -10.60
CA ALA A 108 6.24 10.07 -9.40
C ALA A 108 5.48 11.07 -8.51
N LEU A 109 6.01 12.29 -8.35
CA LEU A 109 5.33 13.37 -7.65
C LEU A 109 4.05 13.81 -8.38
N LYS A 110 4.09 13.97 -9.70
CA LYS A 110 2.93 14.34 -10.51
C LYS A 110 1.86 13.25 -10.48
N GLY A 111 2.22 12.00 -10.76
CA GLY A 111 1.29 10.87 -10.70
C GLY A 111 0.74 10.62 -9.28
N TYR A 112 1.46 11.04 -8.24
CA TYR A 112 0.95 11.06 -6.87
C TYR A 112 -0.09 12.16 -6.63
N GLN A 113 0.13 13.37 -7.16
CA GLN A 113 -0.90 14.42 -7.14
C GLN A 113 -2.15 13.95 -7.88
N ASP A 114 -1.99 13.34 -9.04
CA ASP A 114 -3.09 12.82 -9.85
C ASP A 114 -3.86 11.72 -9.08
N ALA A 115 -3.17 10.74 -8.49
CA ALA A 115 -3.80 9.66 -7.70
C ALA A 115 -4.48 10.16 -6.42
N VAL A 116 -3.94 11.20 -5.77
CA VAL A 116 -4.59 11.84 -4.61
C VAL A 116 -5.84 12.60 -5.02
N GLU A 117 -5.86 13.23 -6.19
CA GLU A 117 -7.06 13.88 -6.71
C GLU A 117 -8.11 12.86 -7.17
N GLU A 118 -7.69 11.74 -7.77
CA GLU A 118 -8.58 10.66 -8.20
C GLU A 118 -9.20 9.90 -7.03
N THR A 119 -8.44 9.62 -5.97
CA THR A 119 -8.99 9.02 -4.74
C THR A 119 -9.99 9.94 -4.05
N LYS A 120 -9.73 11.26 -4.00
CA LYS A 120 -10.73 12.24 -3.53
C LYS A 120 -11.97 12.30 -4.43
N SER A 121 -11.83 12.09 -5.74
CA SER A 121 -12.99 12.05 -6.64
C SER A 121 -13.78 10.77 -6.45
N HIS A 122 -13.12 9.63 -6.28
CA HIS A 122 -13.75 8.34 -6.03
C HIS A 122 -14.52 8.34 -4.70
N ASP A 123 -13.91 8.82 -3.61
CA ASP A 123 -14.58 8.97 -2.32
C ASP A 123 -15.79 9.94 -2.41
N ARG A 124 -15.70 11.00 -3.22
CA ARG A 124 -16.85 11.92 -3.48
C ARG A 124 -17.95 11.27 -4.31
N ASP A 125 -17.60 10.47 -5.30
CA ASP A 125 -18.56 9.83 -6.20
C ASP A 125 -19.26 8.65 -5.51
N GLU A 126 -18.53 7.90 -4.68
CA GLU A 126 -19.09 6.88 -3.81
C GLU A 126 -19.98 7.48 -2.71
N ALA A 127 -19.54 8.57 -2.06
CA ALA A 127 -20.38 9.32 -1.11
C ALA A 127 -21.66 9.86 -1.76
N ARG A 128 -21.57 10.43 -2.97
CA ARG A 128 -22.76 10.86 -3.74
C ARG A 128 -23.66 9.68 -4.14
N GLY A 129 -23.09 8.53 -4.48
CA GLY A 129 -23.86 7.32 -4.79
C GLY A 129 -24.63 6.77 -3.59
N LEU A 130 -24.01 6.78 -2.41
CA LEU A 130 -24.66 6.41 -1.14
C LEU A 130 -25.75 7.40 -0.74
N GLU A 131 -25.49 8.70 -0.92
CA GLU A 131 -26.45 9.77 -0.61
C GLU A 131 -27.67 9.73 -1.55
N THR A 132 -27.44 9.44 -2.84
CA THR A 132 -28.50 9.25 -3.85
C THR A 132 -29.36 8.02 -3.52
N ARG A 133 -28.74 6.87 -3.21
CA ARG A 133 -29.47 5.66 -2.78
C ARG A 133 -30.29 5.88 -1.52
N LYS A 134 -29.75 6.65 -0.56
CA LYS A 134 -30.46 7.00 0.67
C LYS A 134 -31.67 7.88 0.40
N GLN A 135 -31.57 8.85 -0.51
CA GLN A 135 -32.69 9.69 -0.92
C GLN A 135 -33.77 8.91 -1.70
N GLU A 136 -33.38 7.92 -2.50
CA GLU A 136 -34.33 7.03 -3.19
C GLU A 136 -35.10 6.13 -2.21
N LEU A 137 -34.43 5.57 -1.20
CA LEU A 137 -35.08 4.78 -0.15
C LEU A 137 -36.13 5.60 0.63
N ILE A 138 -35.79 6.83 1.02
CA ILE A 138 -36.70 7.74 1.74
C ILE A 138 -37.90 8.16 0.89
N ARG A 139 -37.76 8.19 -0.45
CA ARG A 139 -38.88 8.47 -1.37
C ARG A 139 -39.76 7.25 -1.66
N SER A 140 -39.31 6.05 -1.31
CA SER A 140 -40.04 4.78 -1.51
C SER A 140 -40.82 4.31 -0.28
N GLU A 141 -40.75 5.06 0.83
CA GLU A 141 -41.55 4.91 2.07
C GLU A 141 -42.69 5.92 2.11
#